data_AF-I0IDI7-F1
#
_entry.id   AF-I0IDI7-F1
#
_cell.length_a   1.000
_cell.length_b   1.000
_cell.length_c   1.000
_cell.angle_alpha   90.00
_cell.angle_beta   90.00
_cell.angle_gamma   90.00
#
_symmetry.space_group_name_H-M   'P 1'
#
loop_
_entity.id
_entity.type
_entity.pdbx_description
1 polymer ?
#
loop_
_entity_poly.entity_id
_entity_poly.type
_entity_poly.pdbx_seq_one_letter_code
_entity_poly.pdbx_strand_id
1 'polypeptide(L)' 'MRLPHDPIRDNLHDLVRGLDGREKAIVMLYYADELQPEEVSAVMELPVTVITATLRSFRASAATILAPRLLAA' A
#
# COMPACT_ATOMS: atom_id res chain seq x y z
N MET A 1 11.85 0.19 28.44
CA MET A 1 12.54 1.03 27.43
C MET A 1 11.58 1.20 26.27
N ARG A 2 11.24 2.43 25.87
CA ARG A 2 10.30 2.70 24.76
C ARG A 2 11.11 2.62 23.46
N LEU A 3 10.72 1.74 22.53
CA LEU A 3 11.36 1.66 21.22
C LEU A 3 11.26 3.04 20.53
N PRO A 4 12.33 3.52 19.88
CA PRO A 4 12.28 4.76 19.12
C PRO A 4 11.23 4.66 18.01
N HIS A 5 10.43 5.71 17.85
CA HIS A 5 9.40 5.84 16.83
C HIS A 5 10.05 5.99 15.45
N ASP A 6 9.61 5.18 14.48
CA ASP A 6 10.05 5.29 13.07
C ASP A 6 9.01 6.10 12.27
N PRO A 7 9.31 7.37 11.92
CA PRO A 7 8.36 8.22 11.21
C PRO A 7 7.98 7.70 9.82
N ILE A 8 8.75 6.79 9.22
CA ILE A 8 8.37 6.16 7.94
C ILE A 8 7.21 5.21 8.16
N ARG A 9 7.31 4.39 9.21
CA ARG A 9 6.29 3.41 9.56
C ARG A 9 4.97 4.11 9.89
N ASP A 10 5.03 5.23 10.61
CA ASP A 10 3.85 6.00 10.98
C ASP A 10 3.21 6.66 9.75
N ASN A 11 4.00 7.26 8.85
CA ASN A 11 3.48 7.84 7.61
C ASN A 11 2.88 6.77 6.67
N LEU A 12 3.50 5.59 6.55
CA LEU A 12 2.95 4.48 5.76
C LEU A 12 1.68 3.92 6.40
N HIS A 13 1.63 3.84 7.72
CA HIS A 13 0.45 3.41 8.45
C HIS A 13 -0.71 4.40 8.27
N ASP A 14 -0.44 5.70 8.29
CA ASP A 14 -1.42 6.74 8.02
C ASP A 14 -1.91 6.70 6.57
N LEU A 15 -1.02 6.43 5.60
CA LEU A 15 -1.40 6.21 4.21
C LEU A 15 -2.38 5.03 4.08
N VAL A 16 -2.10 3.89 4.71
CA VAL A 16 -3.00 2.71 4.70
C VAL A 16 -4.31 2.98 5.44
N ARG A 17 -4.28 3.79 6.50
CA ARG A 17 -5.50 4.23 7.22
C ARG A 17 -6.38 5.16 6.40
N GLY A 18 -5.80 5.96 5.51
CA GLY A 18 -6.53 6.88 4.63
C GLY A 18 -7.23 6.22 3.45
N LEU A 19 -6.94 4.94 3.16
CA LEU A 19 -7.58 4.19 2.09
C LEU A 19 -9.05 3.88 2.39
N ASP A 20 -9.88 3.87 1.36
CA ASP A 20 -11.25 3.35 1.51
C ASP A 20 -11.23 1.83 1.77
N GLY A 21 -12.37 1.27 2.22
CA GLY A 21 -12.44 -0.14 2.58
C GLY A 21 -12.07 -1.10 1.45
N ARG A 22 -12.33 -0.72 0.20
CA ARG A 22 -12.02 -1.54 -0.98
C ARG A 22 -10.55 -1.42 -1.36
N GLU A 23 -10.02 -0.19 -1.42
CA GLU A 23 -8.61 0.06 -1.70
C GLU A 23 -7.71 -0.60 -0.66
N LYS A 24 -8.10 -0.52 0.61
CA LYS A 24 -7.39 -1.19 1.71
C LYS A 24 -7.39 -2.71 1.53
N ALA A 25 -8.51 -3.31 1.17
CA ALA A 25 -8.58 -4.75 0.91
C ALA A 25 -7.65 -5.16 -0.26
N ILE A 26 -7.63 -4.39 -1.35
CA ILE A 26 -6.71 -4.60 -2.48
C ILE A 26 -5.26 -4.56 -2.02
N VAL A 27 -4.87 -3.53 -1.26
CA VAL A 27 -3.50 -3.33 -0.77
C VAL A 27 -3.09 -4.45 0.20
N MET A 28 -3.99 -4.87 1.09
CA MET A 28 -3.71 -5.96 2.05
C MET A 28 -3.53 -7.30 1.34
N LEU A 29 -4.44 -7.67 0.44
CA LEU A 29 -4.33 -8.93 -0.32
C LEU A 29 -3.03 -8.99 -1.14
N TYR A 30 -2.62 -7.87 -1.73
CA TYR A 30 -1.39 -7.82 -2.53
C TYR A 30 -0.10 -7.81 -1.68
N TYR A 31 0.01 -6.95 -0.66
CA TYR A 31 1.26 -6.78 0.08
C TYR A 31 1.39 -7.63 1.34
N ALA A 32 0.28 -7.98 2.01
CA ALA A 32 0.29 -8.77 3.24
C ALA A 32 0.08 -10.26 2.97
N ASP A 33 -0.82 -10.58 2.04
CA ASP A 33 -1.11 -11.97 1.65
C ASP A 33 -0.35 -12.42 0.39
N GLU A 34 0.49 -11.53 -0.16
CA GLU A 34 1.41 -11.78 -1.29
C GLU A 34 0.73 -12.27 -2.58
N LEU A 35 -0.57 -11.98 -2.75
CA LEU A 35 -1.33 -12.36 -3.93
C LEU A 35 -0.94 -11.53 -5.16
N GLN A 36 -0.89 -12.18 -6.33
CA GLN A 36 -0.73 -11.49 -7.60
C GLN A 36 -2.01 -10.71 -7.97
N PRO A 37 -1.93 -9.65 -8.81
CA PRO A 37 -3.10 -8.85 -9.18
C PRO A 37 -4.26 -9.66 -9.77
N GLU A 38 -3.97 -10.74 -10.48
CA GLU A 38 -4.94 -11.68 -11.04
C GLU A 38 -5.67 -12.48 -9.95
N GLU A 39 -4.94 -12.88 -8.89
CA GLU A 39 -5.51 -13.60 -7.75
C GLU A 39 -6.38 -12.67 -6.90
N VAL A 40 -5.94 -11.43 -6.66
CA VAL A 40 -6.75 -10.39 -6.01
C VAL A 40 -8.01 -10.10 -6.82
N SER A 41 -7.89 -10.02 -8.15
CA SER A 41 -9.02 -9.84 -9.06
C SER A 41 -10.04 -10.98 -8.92
N ALA A 42 -9.58 -12.23 -8.84
CA ALA A 42 -10.45 -13.39 -8.63
C ALA A 42 -11.12 -13.38 -7.24
N VAL A 43 -10.39 -13.06 -6.18
CA VAL A 43 -10.91 -13.01 -4.79
C VAL A 43 -11.95 -11.90 -4.62
N MET A 44 -11.71 -10.73 -5.22
CA MET A 44 -12.56 -9.55 -5.04
C MET A 44 -13.65 -9.40 -6.11
N GLU A 45 -13.66 -10.26 -7.13
CA GLU A 45 -14.55 -10.17 -8.29
C GLU A 45 -14.48 -8.79 -8.99
N LEU A 46 -13.28 -8.21 -9.05
CA LEU A 46 -13.02 -6.90 -9.65
C LEU A 46 -12.14 -7.05 -10.91
N PRO A 47 -12.27 -6.17 -11.92
CA PRO A 47 -11.36 -6.19 -13.06
C PRO A 47 -9.90 -5.96 -12.64
N VAL A 48 -8.96 -6.73 -13.20
CA VAL A 48 -7.49 -6.54 -13.00
C VAL A 48 -7.05 -5.09 -13.26
N THR A 49 -7.69 -4.38 -14.18
CA THR A 49 -7.39 -2.96 -14.46
C THR A 49 -7.68 -2.05 -13.26
N VAL A 50 -8.72 -2.36 -12.48
CA VAL A 50 -9.04 -1.63 -11.24
C VAL A 50 -7.99 -1.94 -10.18
N ILE A 51 -7.66 -3.22 -9.98
CA ILE A 51 -6.63 -3.66 -9.02
C ILE A 51 -5.30 -2.96 -9.31
N THR A 52 -4.83 -3.04 -10.55
CA THR A 52 -3.55 -2.45 -10.97
C THR A 52 -3.55 -0.92 -10.89
N ALA A 53 -4.67 -0.26 -11.17
CA ALA A 53 -4.80 1.19 -10.99
C ALA A 53 -4.72 1.59 -9.51
N THR A 54 -5.41 0.88 -8.62
CA THR A 54 -5.34 1.10 -7.16
C THR A 54 -3.92 0.89 -6.63
N LEU A 55 -3.28 -0.23 -6.98
CA LEU A 55 -1.90 -0.53 -6.56
C LEU A 55 -0.90 0.51 -7.07
N ARG A 56 -1.07 0.99 -8.31
CA ARG A 56 -0.25 2.06 -8.88
C ARG A 56 -0.42 3.37 -8.10
N SER A 57 -1.66 3.75 -7.78
CA SER A 57 -1.97 4.94 -7.00
C SER A 57 -1.32 4.87 -5.61
N PHE A 58 -1.51 3.75 -4.92
CA PHE A 58 -0.92 3.51 -3.61
C PHE A 58 0.62 3.57 -3.65
N ARG A 59 1.25 2.93 -4.65
CA ARG A 59 2.71 2.96 -4.82
C ARG A 59 3.23 4.38 -5.06
N ALA A 60 2.52 5.22 -5.82
CA ALA A 60 2.91 6.61 -6.04
C ALA A 60 2.87 7.42 -4.73
N SER A 61 1.82 7.24 -3.92
CA SER A 61 1.73 7.88 -2.60
C SER A 61 2.82 7.38 -1.63
N ALA A 62 3.06 6.07 -1.59
CA ALA A 62 4.14 5.49 -0.77
C ALA A 62 5.53 5.98 -1.21
N ALA A 63 5.77 6.09 -2.53
CA ALA A 63 7.02 6.62 -3.06
C ALA A 63 7.27 8.07 -2.62
N THR A 64 6.21 8.89 -2.49
CA THR A 64 6.34 10.27 -1.99
C THR A 64 6.83 10.30 -0.54
N ILE A 65 6.40 9.35 0.28
CA ILE A 65 6.85 9.21 1.69
C ILE A 65 8.31 8.73 1.76
N LEU A 66 8.70 7.80 0.87
CA LEU A 66 10.01 7.16 0.89
C LEU A 66 11.10 7.95 0.16
N ALA A 67 10.75 8.75 -0.86
CA ALA A 67 11.71 9.45 -1.72
C ALA A 67 12.72 10.36 -0.96
N PRO A 68 12.32 11.16 0.04
CA PRO A 68 13.26 12.01 0.78
C PRO A 68 14.33 11.22 1.55
N ARG A 69 14.03 9.97 1.94
CA ARG A 69 14.94 9.11 2.70
C ARG A 69 16.00 8.45 1.81
N LEU A 70 15.67 8.14 0.56
CA LEU A 70 16.61 7.57 -0.40
C LEU A 70 17.66 8.56 -0.88
N LEU A 71 17.35 9.86 -0.85
CA LEU A 71 18.29 10.93 -1.23
C LEU A 71 19.21 11.38 -0.07
N ALA A 72 18.82 11.08 1.17
CA ALA A 72 19.54 11.48 2.37
C ALA A 72 20.43 10.37 2.97
N ALA A 73 20.41 9.17 2.38
CA ALA A 73 21.27 8.03 2.70
C ALA A 73 22.47 7.96 1.74
#